data_AF-A0A931UAN6-F1
#
_entry.id   AF-A0A931UAN6-F1
#
_cell.length_a   1.000
_cell.length_b   1.000
_cell.length_c   1.000
_cell.angle_alpha   90.00
_cell.angle_beta   90.00
_cell.angle_gamma   90.00
#
_symmetry.space_group_name_H-M   'P 1'
#
loop_
_entity.id
_entity.type
_entity.pdbx_description
1 polymer ?
#
loop_
_entity_poly.entity_id
_entity_poly.type
_entity_poly.pdbx_seq_one_letter_code
_entity_poly.pdbx_strand_id
1 'polypeptide(L)' 'MTYTFTCSQGHEPKSFTVEADNDDEALAKIMEKAAPHLQQAHPDMANMPPEEAKKIITGAWTKS' A
#
# COMPACT_ATOMS: atom_id res chain seq x y z
N MET A 1 13.03 -7.79 -5.45
CA MET A 1 12.54 -6.59 -6.18
C MET A 1 12.06 -5.58 -5.16
N THR A 2 12.25 -4.29 -5.42
CA THR A 2 11.85 -3.23 -4.50
C THR A 2 10.54 -2.60 -4.99
N TYR A 3 9.53 -2.62 -4.14
CA TYR A 3 8.22 -2.06 -4.40
C TYR A 3 8.01 -0.86 -3.50
N THR A 4 7.62 0.27 -4.08
CA THR A 4 7.31 1.49 -3.32
C THR A 4 5.91 1.94 -3.65
N PHE A 5 5.01 1.89 -2.67
CA PHE A 5 3.67 2.46 -2.76
C PHE A 5 3.66 3.86 -2.17
N THR A 6 3.16 4.87 -2.89
CA THR A 6 3.02 6.23 -2.37
C THR A 6 1.56 6.64 -2.30
N CYS A 7 1.07 6.97 -1.10
CA CYS A 7 -0.25 7.53 -0.88
C CYS A 7 -0.17 9.06 -0.80
N SER A 8 -0.85 9.76 -1.73
CA SER A 8 -0.92 11.23 -1.80
C SER A 8 -2.36 11.75 -1.84
N GLN A 9 -3.28 11.07 -1.15
CA GLN A 9 -4.73 11.34 -1.17
C GLN A 9 -5.13 12.51 -0.24
N GLY A 10 -4.66 13.71 -0.53
CA GLY A 10 -5.06 14.93 0.21
C GLY A 10 -4.33 15.16 1.54
N HIS A 11 -3.27 14.40 1.81
CA HIS A 11 -2.33 14.62 2.91
C HIS A 11 -0.89 14.58 2.36
N GLU A 12 0.10 14.93 3.21
CA GLU A 12 1.50 14.82 2.82
C GLU A 12 1.81 13.40 2.29
N PRO A 13 2.50 13.27 1.14
CA PRO A 13 2.75 11.98 0.51
C PRO A 13 3.45 11.03 1.48
N LYS A 14 2.88 9.84 1.67
CA LYS A 14 3.48 8.80 2.50
C LYS A 14 3.84 7.59 1.66
N SER A 15 5.13 7.28 1.64
CA SER A 15 5.67 6.16 0.86
C SER A 15 5.96 4.95 1.75
N PHE A 16 5.64 3.77 1.23
CA PHE A 16 5.85 2.46 1.85
C PHE A 16 6.69 1.62 0.92
N THR A 17 7.95 1.40 1.30
CA THR A 17 8.90 0.60 0.53
C THR A 17 9.11 -0.77 1.18
N VAL A 18 9.06 -1.81 0.35
CA VAL A 18 9.29 -3.21 0.74
C VAL A 18 10.12 -3.94 -0.32
N GLU A 19 10.84 -4.96 0.12
CA GLU A 19 11.48 -5.93 -0.76
C GLU A 19 10.63 -7.20 -0.81
N ALA A 20 10.42 -7.72 -2.01
CA ALA A 20 9.66 -8.95 -2.26
C ALA A 20 10.12 -9.65 -3.54
N ASP A 21 9.87 -10.95 -3.63
CA ASP A 21 10.21 -11.78 -4.78
C ASP A 21 9.12 -11.79 -5.85
N ASN A 22 7.91 -11.33 -5.52
CA ASN A 22 6.77 -11.23 -6.43
C ASN A 22 5.73 -10.17 -5.97
N ASP A 23 4.75 -9.89 -6.83
CA ASP A 23 3.70 -8.88 -6.59
C ASP A 23 2.80 -9.20 -5.39
N ASP A 24 2.42 -10.47 -5.20
CA ASP A 24 1.51 -10.86 -4.11
C ASP A 24 2.21 -10.74 -2.74
N GLU A 25 3.49 -11.12 -2.66
CA GLU A 25 4.31 -10.90 -1.47
C GLU A 25 4.55 -9.40 -1.20
N ALA A 26 4.84 -8.61 -2.25
CA ALA A 26 5.00 -7.17 -2.13
C ALA A 26 3.73 -6.49 -1.59
N LEU A 27 2.58 -6.90 -2.12
CA LEU A 27 1.29 -6.38 -1.70
C LEU A 27 1.00 -6.70 -0.23
N ALA A 28 1.22 -7.94 0.20
CA ALA A 28 1.02 -8.34 1.59
C ALA A 28 1.90 -7.51 2.54
N LYS A 29 3.18 -7.35 2.20
CA LYS A 29 4.14 -6.54 2.99
C LYS A 29 3.77 -5.06 3.02
N ILE A 30 3.31 -4.49 1.89
CA ILE A 30 2.86 -3.09 1.85
C ILE A 30 1.59 -2.90 2.66
N MET A 31 0.61 -3.81 2.56
CA MET A 31 -0.61 -3.73 3.37
C MET A 31 -0.31 -3.80 4.86
N GLU A 32 0.60 -4.67 5.29
CA GLU A 32 1.02 -4.76 6.69
C GLU A 32 1.70 -3.46 7.17
N LYS A 33 2.62 -2.90 6.39
CA LYS A 33 3.26 -1.61 6.71
C LYS A 33 2.30 -0.42 6.66
N ALA A 34 1.34 -0.44 5.76
CA ALA A 34 0.37 0.63 5.56
C ALA A 34 -0.82 0.55 6.51
N ALA A 35 -1.11 -0.61 7.11
CA ALA A 35 -2.21 -0.81 8.05
C ALA A 35 -2.35 0.29 9.13
N PRO A 36 -1.29 0.70 9.86
CA PRO A 36 -1.42 1.78 10.84
C PRO A 36 -1.73 3.14 10.21
N HIS A 37 -1.28 3.40 8.97
CA HIS A 37 -1.65 4.61 8.24
C HIS A 37 -3.10 4.56 7.78
N LEU A 38 -3.56 3.40 7.28
CA LEU A 38 -4.95 3.20 6.88
C LEU A 38 -5.87 3.37 8.08
N GLN A 39 -5.60 2.75 9.22
CA GLN A 39 -6.44 2.90 10.42
C GLN A 39 -6.55 4.34 10.93
N GLN A 40 -5.52 5.17 10.74
CA GLN A 40 -5.48 6.55 11.25
C GLN A 40 -6.00 7.58 10.23
N ALA A 41 -5.61 7.44 8.97
CA ALA A 41 -5.88 8.42 7.92
C ALA A 41 -7.04 8.01 6.99
N HIS A 42 -7.27 6.71 6.84
CA HIS A 42 -8.25 6.12 5.91
C HIS A 42 -9.01 4.96 6.57
N PRO A 43 -9.74 5.17 7.70
CA PRO A 43 -10.33 4.08 8.48
C PRO A 43 -11.36 3.26 7.69
N ASP A 44 -11.95 3.85 6.67
CA ASP A 44 -12.84 3.16 5.72
C ASP A 44 -12.06 2.15 4.85
N MET A 45 -10.86 2.55 4.39
CA MET A 45 -9.95 1.66 3.63
C MET A 45 -9.33 0.58 4.51
N ALA A 46 -9.24 0.77 5.82
CA ALA A 46 -8.71 -0.25 6.74
C ALA A 46 -9.60 -1.50 6.80
N ASN A 47 -10.89 -1.40 6.46
CA ASN A 47 -11.83 -2.51 6.38
C ASN A 47 -12.16 -2.91 4.92
N MET A 48 -11.42 -2.36 3.95
CA MET A 48 -11.65 -2.62 2.54
C MET A 48 -11.31 -4.08 2.18
N PRO A 49 -12.08 -4.72 1.29
CA PRO A 49 -11.73 -6.05 0.79
C PRO A 49 -10.35 -6.06 0.11
N PRO A 50 -9.58 -7.16 0.25
CA PRO A 50 -8.19 -7.24 -0.22
C PRO A 50 -8.00 -6.90 -1.70
N GLU A 51 -8.99 -7.23 -2.54
CA GLU A 51 -8.92 -6.99 -3.99
C GLU A 51 -9.02 -5.51 -4.37
N GLU A 52 -9.74 -4.72 -3.58
CA GLU A 52 -9.89 -3.29 -3.83
C GLU A 52 -8.66 -2.52 -3.32
N ALA A 53 -8.15 -2.91 -2.14
CA ALA A 53 -6.86 -2.43 -1.63
C ALA A 53 -5.72 -2.75 -2.61
N LYS A 54 -5.74 -3.95 -3.22
CA LYS A 54 -4.81 -4.35 -4.28
C LYS A 54 -4.82 -3.38 -5.45
N LYS A 55 -5.99 -3.02 -5.97
CA LYS A 55 -6.09 -2.09 -7.11
C LYS A 55 -5.52 -0.70 -6.78
N ILE A 56 -5.79 -0.20 -5.57
CA ILE A 56 -5.28 1.12 -5.13
C ILE A 56 -3.76 1.09 -5.00
N ILE A 57 -3.23 0.09 -4.29
CA ILE A 57 -1.78 -0.02 -4.04
C ILE A 57 -1.04 -0.23 -5.36
N THR A 58 -1.49 -1.17 -6.19
CA THR A 58 -0.83 -1.48 -7.46
C THR A 58 -0.94 -0.37 -8.50
N GLY A 59 -1.99 0.46 -8.44
CA GLY A 59 -2.15 1.61 -9.32
C GLY A 59 -1.19 2.77 -9.03
N ALA A 60 -0.69 2.87 -7.80
CA ALA A 60 0.16 3.98 -7.34
C ALA A 60 1.55 3.53 -6.85
N TRP A 61 1.92 2.26 -7.03
CA TRP A 61 3.25 1.78 -6.68
C TRP A 61 4.24 1.79 -7.85
N THR A 62 5.52 1.91 -7.53
CA THR A 62 6.63 1.75 -8.47
C THR A 62 7.40 0.48 -8.13
N LYS A 63 7.92 -0.17 -9.18
CA LYS A 63 8.75 -1.37 -9.09
C LYS A 63 10.14 -1.05 -9.62
N SER A 64 11.18 -1.48 -8.92
CA SER A 64 12.59 -1.25 -9.25
C SER A 64 13.46 -2.43 -8.83
#